data_AF-K1RI84-F1
#
_entry.id   AF-K1RI84-F1
#
_cell.length_a   1.000
_cell.length_b   1.000
_cell.length_c   1.000
_cell.angle_alpha   90.00
_cell.angle_beta   90.00
_cell.angle_gamma   90.00
#
_symmetry.space_group_name_H-M   'P 1'
#
loop_
_entity.id
_entity.type
_entity.pdbx_description
1 polymer ?
#
loop_
_entity_poly.entity_id
_entity_poly.type
_entity_poly.pdbx_seq_one_letter_code
_entity_poly.pdbx_strand_id
1 'polypeptide(L)'
;DDKIDFLFKTCETLYGRPLKHTEQNAIITITEHIGLPAEVVLMMVDYCFSINKSSPAYLKETAMNWMENGITDLASAERQISMLQAKNVAESSVKSMFGINRALTQKEKDFVNLWFNVWNFDSEMVKLAYEINVNAKGQFAFPYISKILENWHSKGIATAEQVNDENIKRQEQQSSNSYI
;
A
#
# COMPACT_ATOMS: atom_id res chain seq x y z
N ASP A 1 -13.14 -22.90 25.31
CA ASP A 1 -11.92 -22.16 25.64
C ASP A 1 -12.31 -20.69 25.61
N ASP A 2 -12.24 -20.01 26.75
CA ASP A 2 -12.77 -18.65 26.92
C ASP A 2 -12.20 -17.65 25.91
N LYS A 3 -10.97 -17.89 25.43
CA LYS A 3 -10.33 -17.04 24.40
C LYS A 3 -10.97 -17.19 23.03
N ILE A 4 -11.28 -18.43 22.63
CA ILE A 4 -11.95 -18.72 21.35
C ILE A 4 -13.39 -18.20 21.37
N ASP A 5 -14.08 -18.34 22.49
CA ASP A 5 -15.45 -17.83 22.63
C ASP A 5 -15.50 -16.30 22.54
N PHE A 6 -14.49 -15.60 23.09
CA PHE A 6 -14.33 -14.16 22.93
C PHE A 6 -14.02 -13.75 21.48
N LEU A 7 -13.12 -14.47 20.82
CA LEU A 7 -12.80 -14.27 19.40
C LEU A 7 -14.03 -14.41 18.52
N PHE A 8 -14.84 -15.45 18.73
CA PHE A 8 -16.06 -15.67 17.98
C PHE A 8 -17.03 -14.50 18.15
N LYS A 9 -17.35 -14.10 19.39
CA LYS A 9 -18.25 -12.96 19.65
C LYS A 9 -17.77 -11.66 19.00
N THR A 10 -16.45 -11.42 19.01
CA THR A 10 -15.88 -10.23 18.38
C THR A 10 -16.03 -10.30 16.85
N CYS A 11 -15.73 -11.46 16.25
CA CYS A 11 -15.94 -11.67 14.82
C CYS A 11 -17.43 -11.56 14.45
N GLU A 12 -18.36 -12.08 15.25
CA GLU A 12 -19.82 -11.96 15.02
C GLU A 12 -20.28 -10.51 15.00
N THR A 13 -19.68 -9.67 15.85
CA THR A 13 -19.93 -8.22 15.86
C THR A 13 -19.48 -7.59 14.53
N LEU A 14 -18.30 -7.97 14.02
CA LEU A 14 -17.80 -7.49 12.71
C LEU A 14 -18.62 -8.00 11.53
N TYR A 15 -19.08 -9.26 11.56
CA TYR A 15 -19.96 -9.83 10.53
C TYR A 15 -21.40 -9.29 10.61
N GLY A 16 -21.82 -8.73 11.75
CA GLY A 16 -23.19 -8.31 12.02
C GLY A 16 -24.19 -9.47 12.13
N ARG A 17 -23.70 -10.69 12.37
CA ARG A 17 -24.51 -11.92 12.49
C ARG A 17 -23.69 -13.04 13.15
N PRO A 18 -24.34 -14.11 13.62
CA PRO A 18 -23.64 -15.32 14.06
C PRO A 18 -22.70 -15.88 12.98
N LEU A 19 -21.57 -16.44 13.41
CA LEU A 19 -20.61 -17.07 12.49
C LEU A 19 -21.19 -18.35 11.90
N LYS A 20 -20.89 -18.58 10.62
CA LYS A 20 -21.10 -19.88 9.98
C LYS A 20 -20.03 -20.86 10.44
N HIS A 21 -20.31 -22.15 10.35
CA HIS A 21 -19.32 -23.20 10.64
C HIS A 21 -18.00 -23.02 9.88
N THR A 22 -18.03 -22.59 8.62
CA THR A 22 -16.82 -22.35 7.83
C THR A 22 -15.97 -21.18 8.36
N GLU A 23 -16.60 -20.16 8.95
CA GLU A 23 -15.93 -19.01 9.54
C GLU A 23 -15.37 -19.38 10.92
N GLN A 24 -16.14 -20.07 11.76
CA GLN A 24 -15.66 -20.64 13.03
C GLN A 24 -14.43 -21.54 12.81
N ASN A 25 -14.52 -22.48 11.86
CA ASN A 25 -13.42 -23.36 11.50
C ASN A 25 -12.18 -22.58 11.03
N ALA A 26 -12.35 -21.43 10.38
CA ALA A 26 -11.22 -20.61 9.97
C ALA A 26 -10.51 -19.98 11.16
N ILE A 27 -11.25 -19.39 12.10
CA ILE A 27 -10.69 -18.81 13.31
C ILE A 27 -10.01 -19.88 14.18
N ILE A 28 -10.61 -21.08 14.30
CA ILE A 28 -9.98 -22.23 14.97
C ILE A 28 -8.69 -22.63 14.26
N THR A 29 -8.70 -22.76 12.92
CA THR A 29 -7.49 -23.09 12.16
C THR A 29 -6.38 -22.07 12.41
N ILE A 30 -6.72 -20.78 12.42
CA ILE A 30 -5.75 -19.69 12.60
C ILE A 30 -5.11 -19.73 13.98
N THR A 31 -5.88 -20.00 15.02
CA THR A 31 -5.41 -20.00 16.40
C THR A 31 -4.72 -21.32 16.79
N GLU A 32 -5.28 -22.46 16.41
CA GLU A 32 -4.81 -23.78 16.87
C GLU A 32 -3.82 -24.46 15.92
N HIS A 33 -3.92 -24.22 14.61
CA HIS A 33 -3.07 -24.89 13.62
C HIS A 33 -1.99 -23.98 13.03
N ILE A 34 -2.35 -22.73 12.69
CA ILE A 34 -1.37 -21.72 12.26
C ILE A 34 -0.63 -21.17 13.49
N GLY A 35 -1.29 -21.09 14.64
CA GLY A 35 -0.67 -20.71 15.91
C GLY A 35 -0.57 -19.19 16.12
N LEU A 36 -1.38 -18.39 15.40
CA LEU A 36 -1.38 -16.94 15.57
C LEU A 36 -2.08 -16.57 16.90
N PRO A 37 -1.46 -15.75 17.77
CA PRO A 37 -2.06 -15.40 19.06
C PRO A 37 -3.41 -14.69 18.92
N ALA A 38 -4.36 -14.98 19.82
CA ALA A 38 -5.73 -14.50 19.74
C ALA A 38 -5.84 -12.97 19.59
N GLU A 39 -5.03 -12.23 20.33
CA GLU A 39 -4.99 -10.77 20.29
C GLU A 39 -4.53 -10.25 18.92
N VAL A 40 -3.59 -10.94 18.27
CA VAL A 40 -3.12 -10.63 16.91
C VAL A 40 -4.18 -11.02 15.86
N VAL A 41 -4.88 -12.13 16.06
CA VAL A 41 -5.99 -12.55 15.19
C VAL A 41 -7.08 -11.48 15.15
N LEU A 42 -7.42 -10.87 16.28
CA LEU A 42 -8.41 -9.78 16.34
C LEU A 42 -8.01 -8.60 15.47
N MET A 43 -6.76 -8.12 15.62
CA MET A 43 -6.24 -7.02 14.81
C MET A 43 -6.23 -7.35 13.32
N MET A 44 -5.80 -8.57 12.97
CA MET A 44 -5.78 -9.06 11.60
C MET A 44 -7.19 -9.10 11.00
N VAL A 45 -8.16 -9.66 11.73
CA VAL A 45 -9.55 -9.75 11.27
C VAL A 45 -10.15 -8.36 11.09
N ASP A 46 -9.99 -7.46 12.06
CA ASP A 46 -10.47 -6.07 11.96
C ASP A 46 -9.91 -5.38 10.70
N TYR A 47 -8.60 -5.50 10.46
CA TYR A 47 -7.98 -4.99 9.25
C TYR A 47 -8.58 -5.62 7.98
N CYS A 48 -8.73 -6.95 7.91
CA CYS A 48 -9.33 -7.65 6.78
C CYS A 48 -10.76 -7.17 6.49
N PHE A 49 -11.55 -6.88 7.53
CA PHE A 49 -12.88 -6.29 7.38
C PHE A 49 -12.82 -4.86 6.85
N SER A 50 -11.91 -4.03 7.36
CA SER A 50 -11.75 -2.63 6.91
C SER A 50 -11.49 -2.50 5.40
N ILE A 51 -10.87 -3.52 4.80
CA ILE A 51 -10.59 -3.58 3.35
C ILE A 51 -11.57 -4.46 2.57
N ASN A 52 -12.69 -4.88 3.18
CA ASN A 52 -13.71 -5.75 2.60
C ASN A 52 -13.17 -7.11 2.10
N LYS A 53 -12.21 -7.70 2.83
CA LYS A 53 -11.59 -9.00 2.54
C LYS A 53 -11.73 -9.98 3.71
N SER A 54 -12.96 -10.28 4.11
CA SER A 54 -13.27 -11.14 5.27
C SER A 54 -13.69 -12.57 4.90
N SER A 55 -13.25 -13.10 3.76
CA SER A 55 -13.55 -14.50 3.42
C SER A 55 -12.69 -15.45 4.26
N PRO A 56 -13.21 -16.63 4.68
CA PRO A 56 -12.44 -17.61 5.45
C PRO A 56 -11.09 -17.99 4.81
N ALA A 57 -11.05 -18.09 3.47
CA ALA A 57 -9.82 -18.40 2.75
C ALA A 57 -8.78 -17.25 2.86
N TYR A 58 -9.23 -16.00 2.70
CA TYR A 58 -8.35 -14.83 2.80
C TYR A 58 -7.81 -14.64 4.22
N LEU A 59 -8.65 -14.86 5.23
CA LEU A 59 -8.21 -14.79 6.64
C LEU A 59 -7.11 -15.82 6.93
N LYS A 60 -7.23 -17.05 6.43
CA LYS A 60 -6.21 -18.09 6.58
C LYS A 60 -4.92 -17.74 5.85
N GLU A 61 -5.01 -17.26 4.60
CA GLU A 61 -3.84 -16.82 3.82
C GLU A 61 -3.09 -15.68 4.51
N THR A 62 -3.84 -14.69 5.01
CA THR A 62 -3.27 -13.56 5.78
C THR A 62 -2.59 -14.05 7.05
N ALA A 63 -3.22 -14.96 7.80
CA ALA A 63 -2.63 -15.51 9.01
C ALA A 63 -1.36 -16.32 8.75
N MET A 64 -1.33 -17.15 7.70
CA MET A 64 -0.12 -17.87 7.29
C MET A 64 1.00 -16.89 6.94
N ASN A 65 0.70 -15.86 6.14
CA ASN A 65 1.67 -14.83 5.81
C ASN A 65 2.20 -14.10 7.05
N TRP A 66 1.32 -13.73 7.99
CA TRP A 66 1.74 -13.05 9.22
C TRP A 66 2.64 -13.93 10.07
N MET A 67 2.28 -15.20 10.24
CA MET A 67 3.07 -16.17 10.98
C MET A 67 4.46 -16.39 10.34
N GLU A 68 4.52 -16.58 9.02
CA GLU A 68 5.78 -16.76 8.26
C GLU A 68 6.71 -15.54 8.35
N ASN A 69 6.14 -14.33 8.50
CA ASN A 69 6.90 -13.09 8.63
C ASN A 69 7.14 -12.69 10.10
N GLY A 70 6.81 -13.56 11.06
CA GLY A 70 7.03 -13.30 12.50
C GLY A 70 6.15 -12.19 13.08
N ILE A 71 5.00 -11.92 12.46
CA ILE A 71 4.01 -10.94 12.93
C ILE A 71 3.11 -11.63 13.96
N THR A 72 3.65 -11.88 15.15
CA THR A 72 3.02 -12.71 16.19
C THR A 72 2.79 -11.98 17.52
N ASP A 73 3.08 -10.68 17.58
CA ASP A 73 2.79 -9.82 18.74
C ASP A 73 2.06 -8.54 18.32
N LEU A 74 1.43 -7.88 19.29
CA LEU A 74 0.65 -6.65 19.07
C LEU A 74 1.45 -5.56 18.34
N ALA A 75 2.70 -5.30 18.73
CA ALA A 75 3.51 -4.25 18.14
C ALA A 75 3.93 -4.58 16.69
N SER A 76 4.19 -5.86 16.39
CA SER A 76 4.42 -6.31 15.01
C SER A 76 3.16 -6.18 14.15
N ALA A 77 1.98 -6.53 14.70
CA ALA A 77 0.69 -6.44 14.03
C ALA A 77 0.30 -4.98 13.73
N GLU A 78 0.45 -4.08 14.71
CA GLU A 78 0.22 -2.64 14.54
C GLU A 78 1.08 -2.05 13.42
N ARG A 79 2.38 -2.37 13.41
CA ARG A 79 3.30 -1.93 12.36
C ARG A 79 2.88 -2.48 10.99
N GLN A 80 2.54 -3.76 10.91
CA GLN A 80 2.09 -4.39 9.66
C GLN A 80 0.82 -3.72 9.13
N ILE A 81 -0.20 -3.52 9.99
CA ILE A 81 -1.45 -2.87 9.62
C ILE A 81 -1.19 -1.44 9.13
N SER A 82 -0.35 -0.68 9.84
CA SER A 82 0.00 0.69 9.45
C SER A 82 0.64 0.72 8.06
N MET A 83 1.58 -0.19 7.79
CA MET A 83 2.22 -0.31 6.47
C MET A 83 1.22 -0.68 5.37
N LEU A 84 0.30 -1.62 5.64
CA LEU A 84 -0.73 -2.03 4.69
C LEU A 84 -1.73 -0.90 4.39
N GLN A 85 -2.13 -0.13 5.40
CA GLN A 85 -2.99 1.04 5.25
C GLN A 85 -2.29 2.14 4.42
N ALA A 86 -1.02 2.43 4.69
CA ALA A 86 -0.25 3.39 3.91
C ALA A 86 -0.16 2.99 2.42
N LYS A 87 0.04 1.69 2.14
CA LYS A 87 -0.02 1.16 0.76
C LYS A 87 -1.40 1.39 0.12
N ASN A 88 -2.49 1.09 0.82
CA ASN A 88 -3.84 1.28 0.29
C ASN A 88 -4.16 2.77 0.00
N VAL A 89 -3.70 3.69 0.85
CA VAL A 89 -3.84 5.13 0.64
C VAL A 89 -3.06 5.57 -0.60
N ALA A 90 -1.79 5.14 -0.74
CA ALA A 90 -0.97 5.45 -1.90
C ALA A 90 -1.57 4.90 -3.20
N GLU A 91 -2.04 3.64 -3.20
CA GLU A 91 -2.73 3.03 -4.34
C GLU A 91 -3.98 3.82 -4.74
N SER A 92 -4.77 4.25 -3.75
CA SER A 92 -6.00 5.02 -3.98
C SER A 92 -5.70 6.42 -4.55
N SER A 93 -4.67 7.08 -4.03
CA SER A 93 -4.20 8.38 -4.53
C SER A 93 -3.81 8.27 -6.01
N VAL A 94 -2.97 7.29 -6.37
CA VAL A 94 -2.52 7.09 -7.75
C VAL A 94 -3.67 6.74 -8.68
N LYS A 95 -4.58 5.85 -8.26
CA LYS A 95 -5.76 5.52 -9.07
C LYS A 95 -6.62 6.74 -9.36
N SER A 96 -6.83 7.60 -8.36
CA SER A 96 -7.57 8.84 -8.53
C SER A 96 -6.85 9.82 -9.47
N MET A 97 -5.56 10.07 -9.23
CA MET A 97 -4.76 10.99 -10.05
C MET A 97 -4.66 10.57 -11.51
N PHE A 98 -4.51 9.27 -11.78
CA PHE A 98 -4.29 8.75 -13.12
C PHE A 98 -5.60 8.32 -13.82
N GLY A 99 -6.75 8.44 -13.15
CA GLY A 99 -8.05 8.01 -13.68
C GLY A 99 -8.17 6.48 -13.88
N ILE A 100 -7.48 5.69 -13.06
CA ILE A 100 -7.46 4.22 -13.18
C ILE A 100 -8.63 3.60 -12.42
N ASN A 101 -9.58 3.05 -13.16
CA ASN A 101 -10.75 2.37 -12.58
C ASN A 101 -10.51 0.89 -12.23
N ARG A 102 -9.50 0.26 -12.85
CA ARG A 102 -9.16 -1.15 -12.57
C ARG A 102 -8.30 -1.31 -11.31
N ALA A 103 -8.12 -2.55 -10.86
CA ALA A 103 -7.08 -2.87 -9.88
C ALA A 103 -5.68 -2.65 -10.49
N LEU A 104 -4.73 -2.21 -9.66
CA LEU A 104 -3.32 -2.18 -10.03
C LEU A 104 -2.75 -3.60 -10.04
N THR A 105 -1.88 -3.89 -11.00
CA THR A 105 -1.06 -5.11 -11.02
C THR A 105 -0.03 -5.05 -9.88
N GLN A 106 0.51 -6.21 -9.47
CA GLN A 106 1.52 -6.23 -8.40
C GLN A 106 2.71 -5.29 -8.70
N LYS A 107 3.22 -5.31 -9.94
CA LYS A 107 4.31 -4.44 -10.36
C LYS A 107 3.97 -2.94 -10.26
N GLU A 108 2.73 -2.56 -10.54
CA GLU A 108 2.29 -1.17 -10.38
C GLU A 108 2.19 -0.81 -8.90
N LYS A 109 1.69 -1.71 -8.05
CA LYS A 109 1.67 -1.50 -6.59
C LYS A 109 3.07 -1.33 -6.03
N ASP A 110 4.05 -2.08 -6.53
CA ASP A 110 5.45 -1.97 -6.12
C ASP A 110 6.02 -0.59 -6.46
N PHE A 111 5.71 -0.05 -7.66
CA PHE A 111 6.05 1.33 -8.01
C PHE A 111 5.39 2.35 -7.09
N VAL A 112 4.08 2.24 -6.85
CA VAL A 112 3.36 3.16 -5.97
C VAL A 112 3.95 3.13 -4.55
N ASN A 113 4.22 1.95 -4.01
CA ASN A 113 4.83 1.81 -2.70
C ASN A 113 6.24 2.42 -2.67
N LEU A 114 7.04 2.24 -3.72
CA LEU A 114 8.37 2.83 -3.85
C LEU A 114 8.28 4.37 -3.79
N TRP A 115 7.36 4.98 -4.54
CA TRP A 115 7.25 6.44 -4.61
C TRP A 115 6.81 7.06 -3.27
N PHE A 116 5.74 6.55 -2.68
CA PHE A 116 5.13 7.16 -1.50
C PHE A 116 5.75 6.70 -0.18
N ASN A 117 6.05 5.42 -0.03
CA ASN A 117 6.40 4.84 1.28
C ASN A 117 7.91 4.58 1.44
N VAL A 118 8.68 4.58 0.34
CA VAL A 118 10.13 4.39 0.38
C VAL A 118 10.87 5.71 0.08
N TRP A 119 10.49 6.40 -1.00
CA TRP A 119 11.06 7.70 -1.36
C TRP A 119 10.37 8.89 -0.70
N ASN A 120 9.24 8.66 -0.01
CA ASN A 120 8.49 9.69 0.71
C ASN A 120 8.06 10.87 -0.18
N PHE A 121 7.80 10.63 -1.46
CA PHE A 121 7.19 11.64 -2.33
C PHE A 121 5.73 11.84 -1.98
N ASP A 122 5.29 13.10 -2.04
CA ASP A 122 3.89 13.46 -1.93
C ASP A 122 3.14 13.26 -3.26
N SER A 123 1.83 13.50 -3.21
CA SER A 123 0.98 13.38 -4.39
C SER A 123 1.32 14.42 -5.47
N GLU A 124 1.86 15.58 -5.10
CA GLU A 124 2.19 16.64 -6.06
C GLU A 124 3.39 16.24 -6.91
N MET A 125 4.43 15.68 -6.29
CA MET A 125 5.59 15.12 -6.98
C MET A 125 5.18 14.02 -7.97
N VAL A 126 4.35 13.07 -7.54
CA VAL A 126 3.90 11.97 -8.41
C VAL A 126 3.01 12.49 -9.54
N LYS A 127 2.15 13.49 -9.27
CA LYS A 127 1.31 14.14 -10.28
C LYS A 127 2.15 14.87 -11.32
N LEU A 128 3.21 15.58 -10.92
CA LEU A 128 4.10 16.27 -11.84
C LEU A 128 4.80 15.28 -12.80
N ALA A 129 5.30 14.16 -12.28
CA ALA A 129 5.89 13.10 -13.11
C ALA A 129 4.87 12.48 -14.09
N TYR A 130 3.62 12.31 -13.65
CA TYR A 130 2.52 11.87 -14.50
C TYR A 130 2.23 12.86 -15.63
N GLU A 131 2.12 14.16 -15.35
CA GLU A 131 1.88 15.20 -16.35
C GLU A 131 3.01 15.27 -17.38
N ILE A 132 4.27 15.20 -16.95
CA ILE A 132 5.44 15.13 -17.85
C ILE A 132 5.33 13.90 -18.76
N ASN A 133 4.95 12.75 -18.20
CA ASN A 133 4.82 11.52 -18.97
C ASN A 133 3.71 11.60 -20.03
N VAL A 134 2.52 12.07 -19.65
CA VAL A 134 1.38 12.24 -20.58
C VAL A 134 1.72 13.25 -21.67
N ASN A 135 2.34 14.39 -21.33
CA ASN A 135 2.77 15.38 -22.31
C ASN A 135 3.80 14.82 -23.30
N ALA A 136 4.71 13.95 -22.84
CA ALA A 136 5.76 13.37 -23.68
C ALA A 136 5.28 12.17 -24.53
N LYS A 137 4.26 11.42 -24.08
CA LYS A 137 3.88 10.13 -24.67
C LYS A 137 2.43 10.05 -25.16
N GLY A 138 1.58 11.02 -24.84
CA GLY A 138 0.14 11.01 -25.11
C GLY A 138 -0.66 10.02 -24.26
N GLN A 139 0.01 9.19 -23.45
CA GLN A 139 -0.59 8.21 -22.56
C GLN A 139 0.30 7.98 -21.34
N PHE A 140 -0.29 7.53 -20.23
CA PHE A 140 0.50 7.25 -19.03
C PHE A 140 1.20 5.89 -19.10
N ALA A 141 2.39 5.80 -18.50
CA ALA A 141 3.13 4.55 -18.35
C ALA A 141 3.91 4.53 -17.04
N PHE A 142 3.54 3.64 -16.11
CA PHE A 142 4.19 3.47 -14.80
C PHE A 142 5.73 3.40 -14.87
N PRO A 143 6.35 2.61 -15.76
CA PRO A 143 7.81 2.55 -15.84
C PRO A 143 8.46 3.89 -16.22
N TYR A 144 7.80 4.70 -17.06
CA TYR A 144 8.32 5.99 -17.47
C TYR A 144 8.19 7.02 -16.35
N ILE A 145 7.02 7.05 -15.68
CA ILE A 145 6.79 7.88 -14.49
C ILE A 145 7.83 7.54 -13.40
N SER A 146 8.03 6.24 -13.15
CA SER A 146 9.03 5.81 -12.16
C SER A 146 10.44 6.26 -12.51
N LYS A 147 10.80 6.29 -13.80
CA LYS A 147 12.13 6.75 -14.23
C LYS A 147 12.34 8.25 -14.02
N ILE A 148 11.29 9.05 -14.17
CA ILE A 148 11.32 10.48 -13.82
C ILE A 148 11.55 10.64 -12.31
N LEU A 149 10.72 9.96 -11.51
CA LEU A 149 10.79 10.01 -10.04
C LEU A 149 12.14 9.50 -9.51
N GLU A 150 12.68 8.43 -10.09
CA GLU A 150 14.02 7.91 -9.76
C GLU A 150 15.12 8.94 -10.06
N ASN A 151 14.98 9.69 -11.15
CA ASN A 151 15.92 10.74 -11.50
C ASN A 151 15.88 11.91 -10.52
N TRP A 152 14.72 12.25 -9.97
CA TRP A 152 14.62 13.28 -8.91
C TRP A 152 15.15 12.77 -7.58
N HIS A 153 14.76 11.55 -7.18
CA HIS A 153 15.24 10.91 -5.96
C HIS A 153 16.77 10.81 -5.93
N SER A 154 17.40 10.38 -7.02
CA SER A 154 18.86 10.26 -7.13
C SER A 154 19.61 11.61 -7.05
N LYS A 155 18.92 12.73 -7.26
CA LYS A 155 19.45 14.09 -7.10
C LYS A 155 19.09 14.73 -5.76
N GLY A 156 18.36 14.03 -4.89
CA GLY A 156 17.85 14.60 -3.64
C GLY A 156 16.75 15.64 -3.84
N ILE A 157 16.07 15.62 -4.99
CA ILE A 157 14.92 16.48 -5.27
C ILE A 157 13.67 15.81 -4.71
N ALA A 158 13.03 16.47 -3.75
CA ALA A 158 11.91 15.94 -2.98
C ALA A 158 10.62 16.75 -3.09
N THR A 159 10.66 17.94 -3.69
CA THR A 159 9.47 18.81 -3.82
C THR A 159 9.30 19.33 -5.25
N ALA A 160 8.06 19.69 -5.60
CA ALA A 160 7.73 20.23 -6.92
C ALA A 160 8.46 21.56 -7.20
N GLU A 161 8.68 22.38 -6.18
CA GLU A 161 9.46 23.62 -6.29
C GLU A 161 10.91 23.33 -6.70
N GLN A 162 11.54 22.33 -6.07
CA GLN A 162 12.92 21.94 -6.41
C GLN A 162 13.03 21.40 -7.84
N VAL A 163 11.98 20.72 -8.34
CA VAL A 163 11.90 20.33 -9.76
C VAL A 163 11.87 21.55 -10.68
N ASN A 164 11.07 22.57 -10.34
CA ASN A 164 10.99 23.80 -11.11
C ASN A 164 12.32 24.55 -11.12
N ASP A 165 13.00 24.66 -9.97
CA ASP A 165 14.34 25.24 -9.87
C ASP A 165 15.36 24.50 -10.73
N GLU A 166 15.31 23.16 -10.77
CA GLU A 166 16.17 22.36 -11.64
C GLU A 166 15.90 22.65 -13.12
N ASN A 167 14.63 22.76 -13.51
CA ASN A 167 14.24 23.05 -14.88
C ASN A 167 14.71 24.44 -15.33
N ILE A 168 14.60 25.46 -14.47
CA ILE A 168 15.11 26.82 -14.75
C ILE A 168 16.62 26.78 -14.97
N LYS A 169 17.38 26.15 -14.06
CA LYS A 169 18.84 26.03 -14.17
C LYS A 169 19.28 25.33 -15.46
N ARG A 170 18.54 24.28 -15.87
CA ARG A 170 18.81 23.56 -17.13
C ARG A 170 18.56 24.44 -18.35
N GLN A 171 17.51 25.25 -18.35
CA GLN A 171 17.20 26.18 -19.44
C GLN A 171 18.29 27.26 -19.57
N GLU A 172 18.70 27.87 -18.45
CA GLU A 172 19.75 28.89 -18.42
C GLU A 172 21.10 28.37 -18.94
N GLN A 173 21.47 27.13 -18.59
CA GLN A 173 22.68 26.49 -19.08
C GLN A 173 22.62 26.17 -20.58
N GLN A 174 21.46 25.76 -21.09
CA GLN A 174 21.27 25.50 -22.53
C GLN A 174 21.29 26.78 -23.35
N SER A 175 20.67 27.87 -22.85
CA SER A 175 20.73 29.18 -23.50
C SER A 175 22.17 29.71 -23.53
N SER A 176 22.91 29.61 -22.43
CA SER A 176 24.30 30.09 -22.35
C SER A 176 25.25 29.34 -23.29
N ASN A 177 25.03 28.05 -23.51
CA ASN A 177 25.84 27.22 -24.40
C ASN A 177 25.47 27.33 -25.89
N SER A 178 24.36 28.01 -26.22
CA SER A 178 23.94 28.30 -27.60
C SER A 178 24.49 29.63 -28.13
N TYR A 179 25.06 30.47 -27.26
CA TYR A 179 25.69 31.75 -27.60
C TYR A 179 27.23 31.69 -27.62
N ILE A 180 27.81 30.49 -27.47
CA ILE A 180 29.24 30.17 -27.61
C ILE A 180 29.41 29.32 -28.87
#